data_AF-A0AB39ZL21-F1
#
_entry.id   AF-A0AB39ZL21-F1
#
_cell.length_a   1.000
_cell.length_b   1.000
_cell.length_c   1.000
_cell.angle_alpha   90.00
_cell.angle_beta   90.00
_cell.angle_gamma   90.00
#
_symmetry.space_group_name_H-M   'P 1'
#
loop_
_entity.id
_entity.type
_entity.pdbx_description
1 polymer ?
#
loop_
_entity_poly.entity_id
_entity_poly.type
_entity_poly.pdbx_seq_one_letter_code
_entity_poly.pdbx_strand_id
1 'polypeptide(L)'
;MEKLASAKTCLKLLQVLPGVQQAATIPGGLAPPLQNLIQMQQVRHRQTKHWQPEFKRLRKLKFVKMDLPNLREKQEDITKEEMRSRMKERGVLPPRPWMERPFHISCTGGIFEAYVPPEGDGKKSIISTSGAKQKLEFLEKKSKSLMAVRKIRSYEESFGTDEFGAEAQDIYIQAHTHMAAKEKYKIREFVTERCYPEMMHNVKDKTIRWKFLQSLEPPRVVHARVTEVITKENQFAQVTVRFHSQQMLAIYDRFGRLMHGSEILTKDVLEYVVFEKHISNEYGKWRLHDKIIPDWLPAKEPAPITYRLIEDVEEEPPKELSAGEEAKQLETGSEQSKEQLQLTTPVESRAKPSLTI
;
A
#
# COMPACT_ATOMS: atom_id res chain seq x y z
N MET A 1 -35.48 -20.66 51.07
CA MET A 1 -36.16 -20.01 52.20
C MET A 1 -35.35 -18.78 52.56
N GLU A 2 -35.88 -17.60 52.23
CA GLU A 2 -35.44 -16.24 52.60
C GLU A 2 -34.00 -15.85 52.16
N LYS A 3 -33.72 -14.86 51.29
CA LYS A 3 -34.32 -13.53 51.15
C LYS A 3 -34.16 -13.05 49.70
N LEU A 4 -35.27 -12.98 48.97
CA LEU A 4 -35.44 -12.15 47.79
C LEU A 4 -36.21 -10.91 48.25
N ALA A 5 -35.54 -9.78 48.47
CA ALA A 5 -36.23 -8.52 48.66
C ALA A 5 -35.34 -7.32 48.27
N SER A 6 -35.91 -6.52 47.38
CA SER A 6 -35.64 -5.09 47.15
C SER A 6 -34.57 -4.71 46.11
N ALA A 7 -34.91 -4.95 44.85
CA ALA A 7 -34.64 -3.98 43.79
C ALA A 7 -35.75 -2.93 43.82
N LYS A 8 -35.46 -1.70 44.27
CA LYS A 8 -36.26 -0.46 44.04
C LYS A 8 -35.64 0.74 44.79
N THR A 9 -34.63 1.39 44.19
CA THR A 9 -34.35 2.82 44.43
C THR A 9 -33.39 3.35 43.37
N CYS A 10 -33.89 3.51 42.15
CA CYS A 10 -33.40 4.49 41.20
C CYS A 10 -34.62 5.29 40.77
N LEU A 11 -34.71 6.54 41.26
CA LEU A 11 -35.52 7.66 40.75
C LEU A 11 -35.80 8.63 41.91
N LYS A 12 -34.93 9.63 42.07
CA LYS A 12 -35.27 10.97 42.59
C LYS A 12 -34.13 11.91 42.21
N LEU A 13 -34.10 12.24 40.93
CA LEU A 13 -33.28 13.30 40.36
C LEU A 13 -34.24 14.22 39.62
N LEU A 14 -34.96 15.05 40.37
CA LEU A 14 -35.73 16.19 39.86
C LEU A 14 -36.30 16.99 41.04
N GLN A 15 -36.20 18.32 40.92
CA GLN A 15 -36.81 19.37 41.75
C GLN A 15 -36.04 19.58 43.07
N VAL A 16 -35.48 20.75 43.41
CA VAL A 16 -36.09 22.10 43.42
C VAL A 16 -34.99 23.19 43.41
N LEU A 17 -35.10 24.14 42.49
CA LEU A 17 -34.85 25.59 42.69
C LEU A 17 -36.24 26.24 42.51
N PRO A 18 -36.62 27.35 43.18
CA PRO A 18 -35.84 28.60 43.20
C PRO A 18 -35.92 29.42 44.51
N GLY A 19 -35.08 30.45 44.63
CA GLY A 19 -35.17 31.43 45.71
C GLY A 19 -34.21 32.60 45.52
N VAL A 20 -34.68 33.65 44.86
CA VAL A 20 -34.04 34.98 44.72
C VAL A 20 -34.15 35.73 46.05
N GLN A 21 -33.18 36.63 46.30
CA GLN A 21 -33.06 37.70 47.33
C GLN A 21 -31.82 37.48 48.21
N GLN A 22 -30.88 38.41 48.43
CA GLN A 22 -30.83 39.87 48.28
C GLN A 22 -29.35 40.29 48.16
N ALA A 23 -29.12 41.38 47.44
CA ALA A 23 -27.86 42.12 47.44
C ALA A 23 -27.68 42.85 48.78
N ALA A 24 -26.48 42.76 49.36
CA ALA A 24 -26.02 43.68 50.40
C ALA A 24 -24.53 43.94 50.21
N THR A 25 -24.23 45.16 49.78
CA THR A 25 -22.92 45.78 49.63
C THR A 25 -22.42 46.23 51.01
N ILE A 26 -21.21 45.83 51.44
CA ILE A 26 -20.37 46.62 52.35
C ILE A 26 -18.89 46.46 51.90
N PRO A 27 -18.10 47.55 51.86
CA PRO A 27 -16.80 47.61 51.21
C PRO A 27 -15.63 47.33 52.17
N GLY A 28 -14.51 46.84 51.63
CA GLY A 28 -13.20 46.96 52.29
C GLY A 28 -12.29 45.73 52.20
N GLY A 29 -11.18 45.88 51.47
CA GLY A 29 -9.87 45.38 51.94
C GLY A 29 -9.40 43.98 51.51
N LEU A 30 -8.49 44.00 50.52
CA LEU A 30 -7.23 43.24 50.44
C LEU A 30 -7.18 41.77 49.96
N ALA A 31 -6.27 41.60 49.00
CA ALA A 31 -5.49 40.42 48.57
C ALA A 31 -6.02 39.55 47.42
N PRO A 32 -5.28 39.42 46.30
CA PRO A 32 -5.52 38.40 45.29
C PRO A 32 -4.86 37.08 45.72
N PRO A 33 -5.57 35.93 45.76
CA PRO A 33 -4.89 34.66 45.92
C PRO A 33 -4.33 34.23 44.55
N LEU A 34 -3.00 34.11 44.53
CA LEU A 34 -2.20 33.38 43.55
C LEU A 34 -2.88 32.06 43.18
N GLN A 35 -3.56 32.01 42.03
CA GLN A 35 -3.95 30.74 41.40
C GLN A 35 -2.73 30.16 40.69
N ASN A 36 -1.77 29.67 41.48
CA ASN A 36 -0.77 28.76 40.99
C ASN A 36 -1.45 27.44 40.60
N LEU A 37 -1.16 27.02 39.37
CA LEU A 37 -1.41 25.69 38.84
C LEU A 37 -1.11 24.62 39.89
N ILE A 38 -2.15 24.00 40.43
CA ILE A 38 -2.08 22.60 40.81
C ILE A 38 -2.89 21.89 39.74
N GLN A 39 -2.23 21.56 38.63
CA GLN A 39 -2.62 20.41 37.85
C GLN A 39 -2.45 19.20 38.78
N MET A 40 -3.45 18.97 39.62
CA MET A 40 -3.65 17.65 40.21
C MET A 40 -3.90 16.75 39.02
N GLN A 41 -2.83 16.11 38.55
CA GLN A 41 -2.96 14.90 37.77
C GLN A 41 -3.87 14.01 38.60
N GLN A 42 -5.14 13.89 38.20
CA GLN A 42 -6.09 12.99 38.83
C GLN A 42 -5.51 11.58 38.64
N VAL A 43 -4.66 11.16 39.56
CA VAL A 43 -4.33 9.75 39.75
C VAL A 43 -5.63 9.14 40.24
N ARG A 44 -6.46 8.73 39.28
CA ARG A 44 -7.67 7.97 39.58
C ARG A 44 -7.19 6.68 40.21
N HIS A 45 -7.09 6.64 41.54
CA HIS A 45 -7.13 5.39 42.27
C HIS A 45 -8.50 4.77 41.99
N ARG A 46 -8.61 4.03 40.87
CA ARG A 46 -9.79 3.23 40.54
C ARG A 46 -9.93 2.18 41.64
N GLN A 47 -10.59 2.52 42.75
CA GLN A 47 -11.03 1.59 43.77
C GLN A 47 -12.29 0.81 43.33
N THR A 48 -12.48 0.59 42.03
CA THR A 48 -13.59 -0.21 41.49
C THR A 48 -13.34 -1.71 41.58
N LYS A 49 -12.28 -2.15 42.28
CA LYS A 49 -11.99 -3.56 42.52
C LYS A 49 -12.29 -3.87 43.97
N HIS A 50 -13.27 -4.73 44.20
CA HIS A 50 -13.61 -5.21 45.53
C HIS A 50 -12.38 -5.88 46.19
N TRP A 51 -12.04 -5.46 47.40
CA TRP A 51 -10.84 -5.91 48.13
C TRP A 51 -10.95 -7.36 48.60
N GLN A 52 -12.17 -7.84 48.83
CA GLN A 52 -12.46 -9.14 49.43
C GLN A 52 -11.66 -10.30 48.78
N PRO A 53 -11.01 -11.18 49.59
CA PRO A 53 -10.18 -12.28 49.10
C PRO A 53 -10.92 -13.28 48.20
N GLU A 54 -12.23 -13.47 48.43
CA GLU A 54 -13.10 -14.37 47.65
C GLU A 54 -13.08 -14.03 46.15
N PHE A 55 -13.00 -12.73 45.82
CA PHE A 55 -12.97 -12.24 44.44
C PHE A 55 -11.55 -12.22 43.83
N LYS A 56 -10.51 -12.68 44.54
CA LYS A 56 -9.12 -12.72 44.02
C LYS A 56 -9.01 -13.60 42.76
N ARG A 57 -9.70 -14.75 42.75
CA ARG A 57 -9.71 -15.67 41.60
C ARG A 57 -10.42 -15.05 40.39
N LEU A 58 -11.57 -14.41 40.61
CA LEU A 58 -12.31 -13.71 39.54
C LEU A 58 -11.54 -12.49 39.02
N ARG A 59 -10.82 -11.77 39.89
CA ARG A 59 -9.91 -10.68 39.50
C ARG A 59 -8.76 -11.17 38.61
N LYS A 60 -8.23 -12.37 38.86
CA LYS A 60 -7.21 -13.01 38.02
C LYS A 60 -7.79 -13.44 36.66
N LEU A 61 -8.98 -14.03 36.66
CA LEU A 61 -9.66 -14.53 35.45
C LEU A 61 -10.12 -13.42 34.49
N LYS A 62 -10.28 -12.17 34.98
CA LYS A 62 -10.57 -11.01 34.12
C LYS A 62 -9.45 -10.72 33.11
N PHE A 63 -8.20 -11.04 33.45
CA PHE A 63 -7.06 -10.83 32.57
C PHE A 63 -6.82 -12.08 31.73
N VAL A 64 -7.46 -12.13 30.56
CA VAL A 64 -7.17 -13.17 29.57
C VAL A 64 -6.02 -12.67 28.70
N LYS A 65 -4.88 -13.37 28.75
CA LYS A 65 -3.77 -13.11 27.82
C LYS A 65 -4.21 -13.62 26.45
N MET A 66 -4.27 -12.71 25.48
CA MET A 66 -4.60 -13.00 24.10
C MET A 66 -3.34 -12.74 23.28
N ASP A 67 -2.88 -13.74 22.54
CA ASP A 67 -1.74 -13.57 21.64
C ASP A 67 -2.21 -12.76 20.43
N LEU A 68 -1.75 -11.52 20.36
CA LEU A 68 -2.07 -10.61 19.28
C LEU A 68 -1.25 -11.01 18.04
N PRO A 69 -1.87 -11.04 16.85
CA PRO A 69 -1.14 -11.23 15.62
C PRO A 69 -0.09 -10.12 15.41
N ASN A 70 1.09 -10.48 14.92
CA ASN A 70 2.07 -9.50 14.46
C ASN A 70 1.55 -8.79 13.20
N LEU A 71 1.13 -7.53 13.34
CA LEU A 71 0.62 -6.70 12.22
C LEU A 71 1.70 -6.27 11.22
N ARG A 72 2.98 -6.52 11.51
CA ARG A 72 4.12 -6.12 10.66
C ARG A 72 4.52 -7.19 9.66
N GLU A 73 4.14 -8.44 9.89
CA GLU A 73 4.44 -9.54 8.98
C GLU A 73 3.53 -9.44 7.75
N LYS A 74 4.13 -9.44 6.55
CA LYS A 74 3.34 -9.48 5.32
C LYS A 74 2.86 -10.90 5.08
N GLN A 75 1.67 -11.01 4.51
CA GLN A 75 1.05 -12.30 4.26
C GLN A 75 1.77 -13.12 3.18
N GLU A 76 2.61 -12.47 2.38
CA GLU A 76 3.45 -13.04 1.32
C GLU A 76 4.68 -13.78 1.88
N ASP A 77 5.19 -13.35 3.04
CA ASP A 77 6.38 -13.93 3.68
C ASP A 77 6.05 -15.20 4.47
N ILE A 78 4.75 -15.44 4.73
CA ILE A 78 4.27 -16.59 5.51
C ILE A 78 4.14 -17.80 4.59
N THR A 79 4.84 -18.89 4.90
CA THR A 79 4.67 -20.14 4.15
C THR A 79 3.24 -20.65 4.26
N LYS A 80 2.76 -21.38 3.24
CA LYS A 80 1.41 -21.96 3.26
C LYS A 80 1.19 -22.90 4.47
N GLU A 81 2.27 -23.51 4.96
CA GLU A 81 2.26 -24.39 6.13
C GLU A 81 2.10 -23.62 7.43
N GLU A 82 2.84 -22.53 7.61
CA GLU A 82 2.68 -21.62 8.75
C GLU A 82 1.33 -20.92 8.74
N MET A 83 0.80 -20.57 7.56
CA MET A 83 -0.54 -20.03 7.45
C MET A 83 -1.58 -21.05 7.93
N ARG A 84 -1.38 -22.33 7.58
CA ARG A 84 -2.25 -23.42 8.01
C ARG A 84 -2.11 -23.71 9.51
N SER A 85 -0.90 -23.64 10.08
CA SER A 85 -0.70 -23.78 11.53
C SER A 85 -1.37 -22.63 12.29
N ARG A 86 -1.20 -21.38 11.84
CA ARG A 86 -1.88 -20.21 12.39
C ARG A 86 -3.40 -20.31 12.31
N MET A 87 -3.94 -20.80 11.19
CA MET A 87 -5.38 -21.06 11.04
C MET A 87 -5.86 -22.11 12.03
N LYS A 88 -5.10 -23.20 12.21
CA LYS A 88 -5.40 -24.26 13.19
C LYS A 88 -5.32 -23.74 14.64
N GLU A 89 -4.29 -22.98 15.00
CA GLU A 89 -4.13 -22.35 16.31
C GLU A 89 -5.29 -21.41 16.63
N ARG A 90 -5.73 -20.64 15.62
CA ARG A 90 -6.89 -19.74 15.73
C ARG A 90 -8.23 -20.48 15.69
N GLY A 91 -8.25 -21.78 15.41
CA GLY A 91 -9.46 -22.58 15.25
C GLY A 91 -10.32 -22.17 14.04
N VAL A 92 -9.75 -21.48 13.06
CA VAL A 92 -10.45 -21.02 11.85
C VAL A 92 -10.16 -21.98 10.72
N LEU A 93 -11.21 -22.54 10.14
CA LEU A 93 -11.09 -23.35 8.93
C LEU A 93 -10.87 -22.44 7.70
N PRO A 94 -10.08 -22.86 6.71
CA PRO A 94 -9.99 -22.12 5.46
C PRO A 94 -11.38 -22.02 4.83
N PRO A 95 -11.83 -20.83 4.40
CA PRO A 95 -13.12 -20.69 3.78
C PRO A 95 -13.16 -21.49 2.48
N ARG A 96 -14.19 -22.31 2.29
CA ARG A 96 -14.44 -22.97 1.00
C ARG A 96 -15.04 -21.93 0.06
N PRO A 97 -14.43 -21.64 -1.11
CA PRO A 97 -14.99 -20.67 -2.03
C PRO A 97 -16.21 -21.27 -2.74
N TRP A 98 -17.39 -21.12 -2.13
CA TRP A 98 -18.66 -21.35 -2.80
C TRP A 98 -19.03 -20.06 -3.56
N MET A 99 -18.62 -19.97 -4.83
CA MET A 99 -18.83 -18.78 -5.65
C MET A 99 -20.15 -18.89 -6.42
N GLU A 100 -21.26 -18.57 -5.79
CA GLU A 100 -22.57 -18.49 -6.49
C GLU A 100 -22.60 -17.33 -7.48
N ARG A 101 -21.93 -16.23 -7.13
CA ARG A 101 -21.82 -15.03 -7.98
C ARG A 101 -20.35 -14.82 -8.36
N PRO A 102 -19.98 -14.96 -9.65
CA PRO A 102 -18.62 -14.67 -10.07
C PRO A 102 -18.32 -13.18 -9.89
N PHE A 103 -17.06 -12.85 -9.62
CA PHE A 103 -16.60 -11.47 -9.59
C PHE A 103 -16.62 -10.89 -11.00
N HIS A 104 -17.27 -9.74 -11.15
CA HIS A 104 -17.19 -8.97 -12.39
C HIS A 104 -15.88 -8.18 -12.40
N ILE A 105 -15.04 -8.46 -13.39
CA ILE A 105 -13.75 -7.80 -13.58
C ILE A 105 -13.93 -6.78 -14.70
N SER A 106 -13.78 -5.50 -14.37
CA SER A 106 -13.94 -4.40 -15.34
C SER A 106 -12.63 -3.93 -15.95
N CYS A 107 -11.48 -4.28 -15.35
CA CYS A 107 -10.16 -4.05 -15.93
C CYS A 107 -9.23 -5.23 -15.68
N THR A 108 -8.20 -5.33 -16.51
CA THR A 108 -7.21 -6.39 -16.37
C THR A 108 -6.21 -6.12 -15.25
N GLY A 109 -5.43 -7.14 -14.90
CA GLY A 109 -4.45 -7.06 -13.82
C GLY A 109 -3.18 -6.31 -14.18
N GLY A 110 -2.91 -6.04 -15.47
CA GLY A 110 -1.70 -5.36 -15.93
C GLY A 110 -1.62 -5.26 -17.46
N ILE A 111 -0.53 -4.68 -17.96
CA ILE A 111 -0.31 -4.50 -19.39
C ILE A 111 -0.02 -5.86 -20.06
N PHE A 112 -0.71 -6.14 -21.16
CA PHE A 112 -0.39 -7.25 -22.05
C PHE A 112 0.74 -6.83 -23.00
N GLU A 113 1.84 -7.58 -22.99
CA GLU A 113 2.98 -7.37 -23.90
C GLU A 113 3.39 -5.89 -23.98
N ALA A 114 3.99 -5.37 -22.92
CA ALA A 114 4.36 -3.95 -22.83
C ALA A 114 5.15 -3.48 -24.07
N TYR A 115 4.74 -2.34 -24.62
CA TYR A 115 5.48 -1.69 -25.68
C TYR A 115 6.87 -1.31 -25.17
N VAL A 116 7.92 -1.71 -25.89
CA VAL A 116 9.29 -1.31 -25.61
C VAL A 116 9.66 -0.18 -26.56
N PRO A 117 9.77 1.07 -26.08
CA PRO A 117 10.19 2.18 -26.90
C PRO A 117 11.61 1.98 -27.44
N PRO A 118 11.87 2.24 -28.72
CA PRO A 118 13.20 2.12 -29.28
C PRO A 118 14.15 3.11 -28.62
N GLU A 119 15.37 2.65 -28.33
CA GLU A 119 16.44 3.49 -27.81
C GLU A 119 16.74 4.62 -28.80
N GLY A 120 16.64 5.87 -28.34
CA GLY A 120 16.86 7.03 -29.18
C GLY A 120 15.61 7.63 -29.84
N ASP A 121 14.40 7.34 -29.33
CA ASP A 121 13.17 8.08 -29.71
C ASP A 121 13.23 9.60 -29.35
N GLY A 122 14.34 10.08 -28.76
CA GLY A 122 14.71 11.49 -28.64
C GLY A 122 16.06 11.90 -29.25
N LYS A 123 16.86 10.95 -29.78
CA LYS A 123 18.15 11.20 -30.45
C LYS A 123 18.37 10.12 -31.52
N LYS A 124 18.44 10.52 -32.80
CA LYS A 124 18.61 9.62 -33.97
C LYS A 124 19.72 8.59 -33.69
N SER A 125 19.35 7.32 -33.52
CA SER A 125 20.31 6.24 -33.24
C SER A 125 21.13 5.90 -34.49
N ILE A 126 22.45 5.85 -34.31
CA ILE A 126 23.43 5.35 -35.27
C ILE A 126 23.17 3.85 -35.42
N ILE A 127 23.07 3.39 -36.67
CA ILE A 127 22.68 2.03 -37.04
C ILE A 127 23.62 1.01 -36.37
N SER A 128 23.11 0.30 -35.36
CA SER A 128 23.81 -0.79 -34.65
C SER A 128 23.12 -2.13 -34.93
N THR A 129 23.88 -3.23 -34.86
CA THR A 129 23.40 -4.61 -35.03
C THR A 129 22.32 -5.00 -34.01
N SER A 130 22.33 -4.41 -32.81
CA SER A 130 21.26 -4.55 -31.82
C SER A 130 19.95 -3.91 -32.29
N GLY A 131 20.02 -2.76 -32.97
CA GLY A 131 18.87 -2.06 -33.53
C GLY A 131 18.16 -2.82 -34.66
N ALA A 132 18.88 -3.66 -35.41
CA ALA A 132 18.27 -4.52 -36.44
C ALA A 132 17.35 -5.59 -35.84
N LYS A 133 17.77 -6.22 -34.73
CA LYS A 133 16.94 -7.19 -33.98
C LYS A 133 15.68 -6.53 -33.42
N GLN A 134 15.85 -5.35 -32.79
CA GLN A 134 14.73 -4.55 -32.30
C GLN A 134 13.74 -4.18 -33.42
N LYS A 135 14.22 -3.85 -34.62
CA LYS A 135 13.37 -3.57 -35.79
C LYS A 135 12.58 -4.78 -36.27
N LEU A 136 13.16 -5.99 -36.27
CA LEU A 136 12.44 -7.21 -36.64
C LEU A 136 11.35 -7.54 -35.62
N GLU A 137 11.66 -7.49 -34.32
CA GLU A 137 10.66 -7.66 -33.27
C GLU A 137 9.55 -6.61 -33.37
N PHE A 138 9.91 -5.36 -33.69
CA PHE A 138 8.93 -4.30 -33.87
C PHE A 138 7.98 -4.56 -35.05
N LEU A 139 8.46 -5.15 -36.14
CA LEU A 139 7.61 -5.55 -37.26
C LEU A 139 6.62 -6.66 -36.88
N GLU A 140 7.06 -7.67 -36.13
CA GLU A 140 6.17 -8.71 -35.60
C GLU A 140 5.14 -8.11 -34.63
N LYS A 141 5.57 -7.22 -33.74
CA LYS A 141 4.69 -6.55 -32.79
C LYS A 141 3.67 -5.66 -33.48
N LYS A 142 4.07 -5.03 -34.60
CA LYS A 142 3.21 -4.23 -35.46
C LYS A 142 2.16 -5.06 -36.18
N SER A 143 2.50 -6.23 -36.73
CA SER A 143 1.51 -7.08 -37.40
C SER A 143 0.42 -7.54 -36.42
N LYS A 144 0.81 -7.95 -35.21
CA LYS A 144 -0.13 -8.25 -34.12
C LYS A 144 -0.98 -7.04 -33.73
N SER A 145 -0.40 -5.84 -33.74
CA SER A 145 -1.16 -4.62 -33.42
C SER A 145 -2.19 -4.27 -34.49
N LEU A 146 -1.90 -4.52 -35.77
CA LEU A 146 -2.87 -4.31 -36.85
C LEU A 146 -4.04 -5.31 -36.75
N MET A 147 -3.76 -6.56 -36.40
CA MET A 147 -4.81 -7.55 -36.12
C MET A 147 -5.66 -7.16 -34.90
N ALA A 148 -5.02 -6.65 -33.85
CA ALA A 148 -5.70 -6.13 -32.66
C ALA A 148 -6.62 -4.95 -33.02
N VAL A 149 -6.15 -3.96 -33.77
CA VAL A 149 -6.97 -2.82 -34.24
C VAL A 149 -8.16 -3.31 -35.07
N ARG A 150 -7.95 -4.30 -35.96
CA ARG A 150 -9.05 -4.90 -36.73
C ARG A 150 -10.09 -5.57 -35.83
N LYS A 151 -9.65 -6.24 -34.76
CA LYS A 151 -10.54 -6.86 -33.77
C LYS A 151 -11.27 -5.80 -32.92
N ILE A 152 -10.64 -4.67 -32.59
CA ILE A 152 -11.31 -3.54 -31.92
C ILE A 152 -12.42 -3.00 -32.83
N ARG A 153 -12.10 -2.74 -34.10
CA ARG A 153 -13.06 -2.23 -35.09
C ARG A 153 -14.23 -3.17 -35.38
N SER A 154 -14.10 -4.48 -35.13
CA SER A 154 -15.24 -5.40 -35.31
C SER A 154 -16.28 -5.29 -34.20
N TYR A 155 -15.92 -4.80 -33.02
CA TYR A 155 -16.86 -4.54 -31.93
C TYR A 155 -17.29 -3.07 -31.87
N GLU A 156 -16.39 -2.16 -32.23
CA GLU A 156 -16.61 -0.71 -32.20
C GLU A 156 -16.33 -0.10 -33.58
N GLU A 157 -17.40 0.14 -34.35
CA GLU A 157 -17.29 0.71 -35.70
C GLU A 157 -16.81 2.17 -35.68
N SER A 158 -17.09 2.91 -34.61
CA SER A 158 -16.67 4.30 -34.41
C SER A 158 -15.17 4.46 -34.11
N PHE A 159 -14.41 3.37 -33.95
CA PHE A 159 -13.02 3.45 -33.54
C PHE A 159 -12.08 3.86 -34.70
N GLY A 160 -11.77 5.16 -34.76
CA GLY A 160 -10.73 5.75 -35.61
C GLY A 160 -9.36 5.78 -34.93
N THR A 161 -8.33 5.20 -35.55
CA THR A 161 -6.96 5.20 -34.98
C THR A 161 -6.36 6.62 -34.91
N ASP A 162 -6.72 7.47 -35.86
CA ASP A 162 -6.22 8.84 -35.95
C ASP A 162 -6.97 9.76 -34.97
N GLU A 163 -8.27 9.55 -34.80
CA GLU A 163 -9.14 10.31 -33.88
C GLU A 163 -8.88 9.95 -32.42
N PHE A 164 -8.56 8.69 -32.14
CA PHE A 164 -8.31 8.20 -30.79
C PHE A 164 -7.15 8.92 -30.09
N GLY A 165 -6.19 9.47 -30.83
CA GLY A 165 -5.12 10.29 -30.25
C GLY A 165 -5.66 11.50 -29.47
N ALA A 166 -6.64 12.20 -30.05
CA ALA A 166 -7.27 13.36 -29.41
C ALA A 166 -8.15 12.94 -28.22
N GLU A 167 -8.96 11.88 -28.37
CA GLU A 167 -9.78 11.34 -27.28
C GLU A 167 -8.92 10.91 -26.08
N ALA A 168 -7.81 10.22 -26.35
CA ALA A 168 -6.85 9.80 -25.32
C ALA A 168 -6.24 11.01 -24.57
N GLN A 169 -5.96 12.10 -25.28
CA GLN A 169 -5.46 13.33 -24.67
C GLN A 169 -6.51 13.96 -23.75
N ASP A 170 -7.76 14.00 -24.16
CA ASP A 170 -8.85 14.55 -23.35
C ASP A 170 -9.09 13.71 -22.09
N ILE A 171 -9.10 12.38 -22.20
CA ILE A 171 -9.18 11.47 -21.05
C ILE A 171 -8.02 11.72 -20.09
N TYR A 172 -6.79 11.88 -20.63
CA TYR A 172 -5.61 12.14 -19.83
C TYR A 172 -5.72 13.47 -19.06
N ILE A 173 -6.15 14.55 -19.71
CA ILE A 173 -6.32 15.86 -19.08
C ILE A 173 -7.41 15.82 -18.00
N GLN A 174 -8.55 15.18 -18.29
CA GLN A 174 -9.65 15.05 -17.34
C GLN A 174 -9.22 14.22 -16.12
N ALA A 175 -8.53 13.10 -16.32
CA ALA A 175 -8.02 12.25 -15.23
C ALA A 175 -7.09 13.03 -14.29
N HIS A 176 -6.13 13.79 -14.82
CA HIS A 176 -5.20 14.57 -13.99
C HIS A 176 -5.87 15.78 -13.32
N THR A 177 -6.86 16.38 -13.96
CA THR A 177 -7.66 17.47 -13.37
C THR A 177 -8.47 16.97 -12.17
N HIS A 178 -9.17 15.83 -12.31
CA HIS A 178 -9.92 15.23 -11.21
C HIS A 178 -9.02 14.66 -10.11
N MET A 179 -7.82 14.17 -10.46
CA MET A 179 -6.79 13.78 -9.50
C MET A 179 -6.35 14.98 -8.65
N ALA A 180 -6.07 16.12 -9.27
CA ALA A 180 -5.68 17.35 -8.57
C ALA A 180 -6.79 17.90 -7.67
N ALA A 181 -8.06 17.82 -8.13
CA ALA A 181 -9.24 18.21 -7.36
C ALA A 181 -9.62 17.21 -6.26
N LYS A 182 -9.03 16.00 -6.25
CA LYS A 182 -9.35 14.88 -5.34
C LYS A 182 -10.81 14.43 -5.39
N GLU A 183 -11.46 14.55 -6.55
CA GLU A 183 -12.83 14.09 -6.75
C GLU A 183 -12.87 12.56 -6.94
N LYS A 184 -13.14 11.84 -5.83
CA LYS A 184 -13.07 10.38 -5.75
C LYS A 184 -13.94 9.63 -6.75
N TYR A 185 -15.11 10.16 -7.09
CA TYR A 185 -16.11 9.46 -7.90
C TYR A 185 -15.86 9.65 -9.39
N LYS A 186 -15.70 10.91 -9.84
CA LYS A 186 -15.52 11.24 -11.26
C LYS A 186 -14.25 10.63 -11.85
N ILE A 187 -13.15 10.59 -11.09
CA ILE A 187 -11.89 10.03 -11.60
C ILE A 187 -12.01 8.54 -11.99
N ARG A 188 -12.91 7.78 -11.35
CA ARG A 188 -13.12 6.34 -11.64
C ARG A 188 -13.73 6.09 -13.02
N GLU A 189 -14.33 7.11 -13.63
CA GLU A 189 -14.86 7.02 -14.99
C GLU A 189 -13.73 7.09 -16.03
N PHE A 190 -12.63 7.78 -15.71
CA PHE A 190 -11.49 7.99 -16.61
C PHE A 190 -10.32 7.05 -16.33
N VAL A 191 -10.26 6.45 -15.14
CA VAL A 191 -9.12 5.64 -14.67
C VAL A 191 -9.61 4.25 -14.29
N THR A 192 -8.84 3.21 -14.62
CA THR A 192 -9.17 1.82 -14.26
C THR A 192 -8.96 1.55 -12.77
N GLU A 193 -9.54 0.44 -12.30
CA GLU A 193 -9.45 -0.01 -10.92
C GLU A 193 -8.00 -0.33 -10.50
N ARG A 194 -7.14 -0.72 -11.45
CA ARG A 194 -5.71 -0.93 -11.26
C ARG A 194 -4.93 0.37 -11.09
N CYS A 195 -5.17 1.35 -11.97
CA CYS A 195 -4.41 2.60 -11.98
C CYS A 195 -4.82 3.54 -10.84
N TYR A 196 -6.09 3.50 -10.44
CA TYR A 196 -6.64 4.34 -9.39
C TYR A 196 -5.82 4.33 -8.07
N PRO A 197 -5.47 3.17 -7.47
CA PRO A 197 -4.66 3.14 -6.25
C PRO A 197 -3.26 3.69 -6.47
N GLU A 198 -2.60 3.41 -7.60
CA GLU A 198 -1.25 3.90 -7.90
C GLU A 198 -1.22 5.43 -7.99
N MET A 199 -2.22 6.02 -8.66
CA MET A 199 -2.37 7.47 -8.73
C MET A 199 -2.70 8.08 -7.38
N MET A 200 -3.68 7.53 -6.65
CA MET A 200 -4.23 8.18 -5.45
C MET A 200 -3.43 7.95 -4.17
N HIS A 201 -2.65 6.86 -4.07
CA HIS A 201 -1.91 6.51 -2.85
C HIS A 201 -1.00 7.66 -2.39
N ASN A 202 -0.28 8.28 -3.31
CA ASN A 202 0.68 9.35 -3.01
C ASN A 202 0.05 10.75 -2.94
N VAL A 203 -1.22 10.89 -3.34
CA VAL A 203 -1.94 12.19 -3.45
C VAL A 203 -2.66 12.56 -2.15
N LYS A 204 -3.02 11.57 -1.31
CA LYS A 204 -3.89 11.75 -0.14
C LYS A 204 -3.50 12.96 0.72
N ASP A 205 -2.22 13.04 1.11
CA ASP A 205 -1.69 14.05 2.03
C ASP A 205 -1.00 15.23 1.33
N LYS A 206 -1.10 15.34 0.00
CA LYS A 206 -0.41 16.37 -0.81
C LYS A 206 -1.40 17.20 -1.61
N THR A 207 -1.03 18.43 -1.96
CA THR A 207 -1.82 19.25 -2.89
C THR A 207 -1.06 19.35 -4.20
N ILE A 208 -1.71 18.99 -5.30
CA ILE A 208 -1.09 18.98 -6.63
C ILE A 208 -1.67 20.11 -7.45
N ARG A 209 -0.80 20.95 -8.01
CA ARG A 209 -1.13 21.88 -9.08
C ARG A 209 -0.51 21.34 -10.34
N TRP A 210 -1.35 20.77 -11.20
CA TRP A 210 -0.97 20.28 -12.51
C TRP A 210 -1.76 21.03 -13.57
N LYS A 211 -1.07 21.42 -14.65
CA LYS A 211 -1.68 22.08 -15.81
C LYS A 211 -1.07 21.50 -17.07
N PHE A 212 -1.94 21.13 -18.00
CA PHE A 212 -1.57 20.84 -19.38
C PHE A 212 -1.47 22.16 -20.16
N LEU A 213 -0.36 22.40 -20.85
CA LEU A 213 -0.18 23.60 -21.66
C LEU A 213 -0.47 23.32 -23.12
N GLN A 214 0.39 22.54 -23.76
CA GLN A 214 0.29 22.23 -25.18
C GLN A 214 0.93 20.88 -25.49
N SER A 215 0.50 20.28 -26.60
CA SER A 215 1.17 19.12 -27.19
C SER A 215 2.24 19.62 -28.16
N LEU A 216 3.49 19.21 -27.97
CA LEU A 216 4.58 19.55 -28.90
C LEU A 216 4.47 18.72 -30.17
N GLU A 217 4.21 17.42 -30.00
CA GLU A 217 3.85 16.52 -31.08
C GLU A 217 2.42 16.02 -30.85
N PRO A 218 1.65 15.78 -31.91
CA PRO A 218 0.33 15.17 -31.77
C PRO A 218 0.46 13.77 -31.15
N PRO A 219 -0.48 13.37 -30.28
CA PRO A 219 -0.49 12.04 -29.68
C PRO A 219 -0.62 10.96 -30.75
N ARG A 220 0.25 9.94 -30.70
CA ARG A 220 0.29 8.86 -31.69
C ARG A 220 0.02 7.52 -31.04
N VAL A 221 -0.88 6.74 -31.63
CA VAL A 221 -1.08 5.34 -31.25
C VAL A 221 0.11 4.52 -31.74
N VAL A 222 0.81 3.86 -30.81
CA VAL A 222 2.03 3.10 -31.12
C VAL A 222 1.75 1.60 -31.13
N HIS A 223 0.95 1.13 -30.18
CA HIS A 223 0.72 -0.28 -29.96
C HIS A 223 -0.73 -0.54 -29.58
N ALA A 224 -1.26 -1.67 -30.01
CA ALA A 224 -2.57 -2.14 -29.62
C ALA A 224 -2.52 -3.65 -29.38
N ARG A 225 -3.24 -4.11 -28.37
CA ARG A 225 -3.38 -5.52 -28.00
C ARG A 225 -4.82 -5.79 -27.57
N VAL A 226 -5.31 -6.98 -27.92
CA VAL A 226 -6.60 -7.49 -27.46
C VAL A 226 -6.37 -8.87 -26.89
N THR A 227 -6.91 -9.12 -25.70
CA THR A 227 -6.76 -10.40 -25.00
C THR A 227 -8.09 -10.85 -24.42
N GLU A 228 -8.20 -12.15 -24.19
CA GLU A 228 -9.35 -12.80 -23.59
C GLU A 228 -9.01 -13.10 -22.12
N VAL A 229 -9.89 -12.72 -21.18
CA VAL A 229 -9.67 -12.90 -19.74
C VAL A 229 -10.75 -13.80 -19.17
N ILE A 230 -10.33 -14.93 -18.57
CA ILE A 230 -11.18 -16.00 -18.00
C ILE A 230 -11.99 -16.75 -19.08
N THR A 231 -12.86 -16.06 -19.81
CA THR A 231 -13.68 -16.61 -20.90
C THR A 231 -13.34 -15.93 -22.21
N LYS A 232 -13.57 -16.64 -23.34
CA LYS A 232 -13.32 -16.10 -24.68
C LYS A 232 -14.21 -14.90 -25.04
N GLU A 233 -15.34 -14.81 -24.36
CA GLU A 233 -16.32 -13.74 -24.50
C GLU A 233 -15.87 -12.44 -23.85
N ASN A 234 -15.04 -12.50 -22.79
CA ASN A 234 -14.55 -11.31 -22.10
C ASN A 234 -13.24 -10.83 -22.72
N GLN A 235 -13.35 -9.85 -23.61
CA GLN A 235 -12.23 -9.32 -24.37
C GLN A 235 -11.89 -7.91 -23.94
N PHE A 236 -10.63 -7.73 -23.56
CA PHE A 236 -10.07 -6.45 -23.17
C PHE A 236 -9.11 -5.98 -24.24
N ALA A 237 -9.23 -4.72 -24.61
CA ALA A 237 -8.28 -4.06 -25.49
C ALA A 237 -7.44 -3.07 -24.72
N GLN A 238 -6.16 -3.09 -25.01
CA GLN A 238 -5.19 -2.12 -24.54
C GLN A 238 -4.58 -1.40 -25.73
N VAL A 239 -4.52 -0.08 -25.64
CA VAL A 239 -3.94 0.79 -26.65
C VAL A 239 -2.91 1.68 -25.98
N THR A 240 -1.69 1.69 -26.50
CA THR A 240 -0.63 2.56 -26.00
C THR A 240 -0.47 3.78 -26.90
N VAL A 241 -0.49 4.94 -26.28
CA VAL A 241 -0.37 6.24 -26.94
C VAL A 241 0.90 6.93 -26.46
N ARG A 242 1.71 7.39 -27.41
CA ARG A 242 2.88 8.22 -27.15
C ARG A 242 2.44 9.66 -27.04
N PHE A 243 2.69 10.26 -25.89
CA PHE A 243 2.50 11.68 -25.60
C PHE A 243 3.86 12.38 -25.57
N HIS A 244 3.95 13.50 -26.28
CA HIS A 244 5.04 14.45 -26.13
C HIS A 244 4.46 15.84 -25.91
N SER A 245 4.40 16.24 -24.63
CA SER A 245 3.63 17.39 -24.19
C SER A 245 4.41 18.28 -23.24
N GLN A 246 4.03 19.54 -23.19
CA GLN A 246 4.50 20.51 -22.20
C GLN A 246 3.55 20.57 -21.02
N GLN A 247 4.09 20.34 -19.84
CA GLN A 247 3.32 20.26 -18.59
C GLN A 247 3.94 21.12 -17.50
N MET A 248 3.10 21.59 -16.59
CA MET A 248 3.52 22.21 -15.33
C MET A 248 3.07 21.35 -14.17
N LEU A 249 3.98 21.13 -13.22
CA LEU A 249 3.72 20.33 -12.03
C LEU A 249 4.35 21.01 -10.81
N ALA A 250 3.52 21.28 -9.81
CA ALA A 250 3.96 21.66 -8.47
C ALA A 250 3.24 20.80 -7.44
N ILE A 251 4.02 20.14 -6.58
CA ILE A 251 3.52 19.30 -5.49
C ILE A 251 3.80 20.01 -4.19
N TYR A 252 2.75 20.25 -3.41
CA TYR A 252 2.82 20.83 -2.08
C TYR A 252 2.55 19.77 -1.02
N ASP A 253 3.25 19.87 0.11
CA ASP A 253 3.02 19.06 1.29
C ASP A 253 1.67 19.39 1.96
N ARG A 254 1.28 18.63 2.99
CA ARG A 254 0.11 18.92 3.84
C ARG A 254 0.13 20.32 4.45
N PHE A 255 1.33 20.88 4.68
CA PHE A 255 1.53 22.22 5.22
C PHE A 255 1.65 23.30 4.14
N GLY A 256 1.43 22.96 2.86
CA GLY A 256 1.53 23.92 1.76
C GLY A 256 2.95 24.29 1.33
N ARG A 257 3.97 23.60 1.83
CA ARG A 257 5.37 23.81 1.40
C ARG A 257 5.62 23.10 0.06
N LEU A 258 6.38 23.72 -0.83
CA LEU A 258 6.74 23.11 -2.11
C LEU A 258 7.67 21.92 -1.87
N MET A 259 7.25 20.74 -2.31
CA MET A 259 8.00 19.48 -2.21
C MET A 259 8.76 19.18 -3.49
N HIS A 260 8.14 19.38 -4.64
CA HIS A 260 8.72 19.05 -5.93
C HIS A 260 8.09 19.88 -7.05
N GLY A 261 8.90 20.17 -8.07
CA GLY A 261 8.49 20.93 -9.25
C GLY A 261 8.34 22.43 -8.98
N SER A 262 7.62 23.10 -9.88
CA SER A 262 7.43 24.54 -9.87
C SER A 262 6.21 24.89 -10.70
N GLU A 263 5.43 25.88 -10.26
CA GLU A 263 4.22 26.28 -10.98
C GLU A 263 4.52 27.12 -12.24
N ILE A 264 5.73 27.68 -12.33
CA ILE A 264 6.11 28.61 -13.41
C ILE A 264 6.89 27.88 -14.52
N LEU A 265 7.80 26.97 -14.16
CA LEU A 265 8.63 26.29 -15.16
C LEU A 265 7.82 25.19 -15.85
N THR A 266 7.78 25.29 -17.17
CA THR A 266 7.20 24.30 -18.06
C THR A 266 8.23 23.24 -18.38
N LYS A 267 7.83 21.97 -18.41
CA LYS A 267 8.72 20.86 -18.74
C LYS A 267 8.17 20.05 -19.89
N ASP A 268 9.07 19.61 -20.75
CA ASP A 268 8.76 18.69 -21.83
C ASP A 268 8.74 17.28 -21.26
N VAL A 269 7.62 16.59 -21.43
CA VAL A 269 7.41 15.24 -20.91
C VAL A 269 7.08 14.31 -22.07
N LEU A 270 7.85 13.23 -22.18
CA LEU A 270 7.60 12.13 -23.12
C LEU A 270 7.11 10.91 -22.33
N GLU A 271 5.89 10.47 -22.60
CA GLU A 271 5.25 9.36 -21.89
C GLU A 271 4.57 8.40 -22.86
N TYR A 272 4.55 7.12 -22.51
CA TYR A 272 3.73 6.12 -23.19
C TYR A 272 2.63 5.68 -22.24
N VAL A 273 1.41 6.15 -22.48
CA VAL A 273 0.26 5.89 -21.62
C VAL A 273 -0.57 4.77 -22.24
N VAL A 274 -0.97 3.82 -21.40
CA VAL A 274 -1.79 2.69 -21.80
C VAL A 274 -3.23 2.97 -21.40
N PHE A 275 -4.12 2.89 -22.37
CA PHE A 275 -5.56 2.92 -22.18
C PHE A 275 -6.11 1.52 -22.30
N GLU A 276 -7.12 1.20 -21.51
CA GLU A 276 -7.83 -0.07 -21.58
C GLU A 276 -9.33 0.16 -21.71
N LYS A 277 -9.97 -0.69 -22.51
CA LYS A 277 -11.42 -0.80 -22.62
C LYS A 277 -11.83 -2.27 -22.57
N HIS A 278 -12.87 -2.55 -21.81
CA HIS A 278 -13.57 -3.83 -21.88
C HIS A 278 -14.50 -3.78 -23.11
N ILE A 279 -14.07 -4.40 -24.21
CA ILE A 279 -14.73 -4.27 -25.51
C ILE A 279 -16.02 -5.09 -25.58
N SER A 280 -16.07 -6.22 -24.90
CA SER A 280 -17.27 -7.06 -24.86
C SER A 280 -18.45 -6.43 -24.14
N ASN A 281 -18.20 -5.38 -23.36
CA ASN A 281 -19.25 -4.64 -22.66
C ASN A 281 -19.70 -3.45 -23.51
N GLU A 282 -21.01 -3.35 -23.77
CA GLU A 282 -21.64 -2.24 -24.50
C GLU A 282 -21.36 -0.88 -23.86
N TYR A 283 -21.29 -0.83 -22.52
CA TYR A 283 -21.01 0.39 -21.76
C TYR A 283 -19.51 0.63 -21.50
N GLY A 284 -18.64 -0.15 -22.16
CA GLY A 284 -17.20 0.00 -22.04
C GLY A 284 -16.74 1.38 -22.50
N LYS A 285 -16.01 2.09 -21.64
CA LYS A 285 -15.32 3.34 -21.99
C LYS A 285 -13.82 3.13 -21.99
N TRP A 286 -13.11 3.93 -22.78
CA TRP A 286 -11.65 4.00 -22.71
C TRP A 286 -11.22 4.64 -21.39
N ARG A 287 -10.37 3.95 -20.65
CA ARG A 287 -9.88 4.40 -19.34
C ARG A 287 -8.37 4.27 -19.26
N LEU A 288 -7.72 5.17 -18.53
CA LEU A 288 -6.28 5.13 -18.26
C LEU A 288 -5.97 3.90 -17.38
N HIS A 289 -5.08 3.04 -17.86
CA HIS A 289 -4.75 1.76 -17.22
C HIS A 289 -3.37 1.72 -16.58
N ASP A 290 -2.34 2.17 -17.30
CA ASP A 290 -0.96 2.10 -16.80
C ASP A 290 -0.07 3.07 -17.60
N LYS A 291 1.16 3.29 -17.13
CA LYS A 291 2.17 4.14 -17.78
C LYS A 291 3.45 3.34 -17.97
N ILE A 292 3.92 3.25 -19.21
CA ILE A 292 5.20 2.62 -19.54
C ILE A 292 6.31 3.65 -19.38
N ILE A 293 7.26 3.35 -18.50
CA ILE A 293 8.48 4.14 -18.28
C ILE A 293 9.64 3.39 -18.95
N PRO A 294 10.22 3.92 -20.03
CA PRO A 294 11.37 3.27 -20.65
C PRO A 294 12.63 3.41 -19.79
N ASP A 295 13.46 2.37 -19.78
CA ASP A 295 14.68 2.31 -18.95
C ASP A 295 15.72 3.38 -19.34
N TRP A 296 15.72 3.81 -20.60
CA TRP A 296 16.64 4.81 -21.13
C TRP A 296 16.19 6.26 -20.84
N LEU A 297 15.01 6.47 -20.23
CA LEU A 297 14.57 7.80 -19.85
C LEU A 297 15.52 8.39 -18.80
N PRO A 298 15.93 9.66 -18.91
CA PRO A 298 16.72 10.28 -17.86
C PRO A 298 15.97 10.24 -16.52
N ALA A 299 16.72 10.08 -15.44
CA ALA A 299 16.15 10.12 -14.09
C ALA A 299 15.36 11.42 -13.87
N LYS A 300 14.26 11.31 -13.13
CA LYS A 300 13.44 12.48 -12.76
C LYS A 300 14.28 13.44 -11.91
N GLU A 301 13.94 14.72 -11.98
CA GLU A 301 14.60 15.72 -11.16
C GLU A 301 14.51 15.37 -9.67
N PRO A 302 15.62 15.52 -8.92
CA PRO A 302 15.62 15.25 -7.50
C PRO A 302 14.71 16.24 -6.77
N ALA A 303 14.12 15.79 -5.67
CA ALA A 303 13.47 16.71 -4.74
C ALA A 303 14.55 17.57 -4.05
N PRO A 304 14.24 18.82 -3.67
CA PRO A 304 15.13 19.67 -2.89
C PRO A 304 15.41 19.14 -1.46
N ILE A 305 14.77 18.04 -1.05
CA ILE A 305 14.88 17.45 0.28
C ILE A 305 15.98 16.39 0.28
N THR A 306 16.86 16.45 1.29
CA THR A 306 17.88 15.42 1.54
C THR A 306 17.32 14.31 2.43
N TYR A 307 17.72 13.07 2.18
CA TYR A 307 17.38 11.92 3.00
C TYR A 307 18.64 11.28 3.57
N ARG A 308 18.54 10.72 4.79
CA ARG A 308 19.58 9.87 5.37
C ARG A 308 19.16 8.42 5.15
N LEU A 309 19.98 7.65 4.44
CA LEU A 309 19.83 6.21 4.41
C LEU A 309 20.29 5.68 5.77
N ILE A 310 19.41 5.00 6.48
CA ILE A 310 19.81 4.21 7.65
C ILE A 310 20.17 2.85 7.06
N GLU A 311 21.46 2.57 6.97
CA GLU A 311 21.92 1.21 6.70
C GLU A 311 21.51 0.39 7.91
N ASP A 312 20.61 -0.58 7.71
CA ASP A 312 20.26 -1.53 8.75
C ASP A 312 21.56 -2.18 9.21
N VAL A 313 21.88 -2.01 10.49
CA VAL A 313 23.05 -2.62 11.11
C VAL A 313 22.90 -4.12 10.85
N GLU A 314 23.78 -4.69 10.03
CA GLU A 314 23.91 -6.13 9.92
C GLU A 314 24.14 -6.64 11.36
N GLU A 315 23.12 -7.27 11.94
CA GLU A 315 23.27 -7.97 13.20
C GLU A 315 24.30 -9.07 12.94
N GLU A 316 25.57 -8.81 13.25
CA GLU A 316 26.60 -9.85 13.26
C GLU A 316 26.00 -11.03 14.05
N PRO A 317 25.99 -12.27 13.48
CA PRO A 317 25.52 -13.41 14.22
C PRO A 317 26.30 -13.47 15.54
N PRO A 318 25.65 -13.73 16.68
CA PRO A 318 26.31 -13.69 17.98
C PRO A 318 27.57 -14.55 17.92
N LYS A 319 28.73 -13.90 18.03
CA LYS A 319 30.01 -14.58 18.19
C LYS A 319 29.85 -15.51 19.37
N GLU A 320 29.78 -16.82 19.08
CA GLU A 320 29.85 -17.85 20.10
C GLU A 320 31.12 -17.58 20.90
N LEU A 321 30.94 -17.16 22.15
CA LEU A 321 32.03 -17.06 23.11
C LEU A 321 32.57 -18.49 23.25
N SER A 322 33.74 -18.73 22.66
CA SER A 322 34.53 -19.93 22.86
C SER A 322 34.77 -20.10 24.35
N ALA A 323 34.05 -21.04 24.95
CA ALA A 323 34.28 -21.48 26.32
C ALA A 323 35.67 -22.12 26.39
N GLY A 324 36.62 -21.39 26.96
CA GLY A 324 37.95 -21.91 27.20
C GLY A 324 38.97 -20.83 27.50
N GLU A 325 38.90 -20.22 28.69
CA GLU A 325 40.09 -19.82 29.45
C GLU A 325 39.72 -19.47 30.91
N GLU A 326 40.21 -20.32 31.81
CA GLU A 326 40.60 -20.09 33.20
C GLU A 326 39.59 -19.59 34.26
N ALA A 327 39.12 -20.54 35.09
CA ALA A 327 38.91 -20.29 36.51
C ALA A 327 39.60 -21.41 37.32
N LYS A 328 40.77 -21.07 37.88
CA LYS A 328 41.45 -21.86 38.91
C LYS A 328 40.89 -21.49 40.29
N GLN A 329 40.73 -22.52 41.12
CA GLN A 329 40.63 -22.55 42.59
C GLN A 329 39.28 -22.19 43.25
N LEU A 330 38.58 -23.23 43.73
CA LEU A 330 38.43 -23.50 45.17
C LEU A 330 37.76 -24.88 45.39
N GLU A 331 38.48 -25.77 46.06
CA GLU A 331 38.03 -27.09 46.51
C GLU A 331 37.17 -27.01 47.78
N THR A 332 36.21 -27.95 47.96
CA THR A 332 36.02 -28.73 49.20
C THR A 332 35.04 -29.90 49.02
N GLY A 333 35.54 -31.13 49.28
CA GLY A 333 34.89 -32.29 49.97
C GLY A 333 33.70 -33.02 49.31
N SER A 334 33.90 -34.24 48.75
CA SER A 334 33.60 -35.60 49.34
C SER A 334 32.11 -35.98 49.28
N GLU A 335 31.62 -37.12 48.77
CA GLU A 335 32.05 -38.53 48.82
C GLU A 335 31.52 -39.37 47.62
N GLN A 336 31.98 -40.62 47.56
CA GLN A 336 31.93 -41.60 46.48
C GLN A 336 30.59 -42.38 46.35
N SER A 337 30.28 -42.86 45.14
CA SER A 337 30.01 -44.30 44.91
C SER A 337 30.05 -44.64 43.40
N LYS A 338 30.68 -45.78 43.10
CA LYS A 338 30.89 -46.37 41.77
C LYS A 338 29.64 -47.16 41.36
N GLU A 339 29.27 -47.15 40.08
CA GLU A 339 29.00 -48.37 39.32
C GLU A 339 28.98 -48.11 37.80
N GLN A 340 29.38 -49.15 37.09
CA GLN A 340 29.91 -49.21 35.73
C GLN A 340 28.83 -49.80 34.81
N LEU A 341 28.70 -49.33 33.56
CA LEU A 341 28.33 -50.15 32.39
C LEU A 341 28.44 -49.35 31.08
N GLN A 342 29.19 -49.94 30.14
CA GLN A 342 29.49 -49.49 28.79
C GLN A 342 28.34 -49.82 27.83
N LEU A 343 28.11 -49.02 26.77
CA LEU A 343 27.91 -49.49 25.39
C LEU A 343 27.67 -48.32 24.40
N THR A 344 28.73 -48.05 23.63
CA THR A 344 28.78 -47.80 22.17
C THR A 344 27.73 -46.92 21.48
N THR A 345 28.20 -45.79 20.94
CA THR A 345 27.64 -45.05 19.79
C THR A 345 27.77 -45.83 18.48
N PRO A 346 26.95 -45.52 17.45
CA PRO A 346 27.46 -45.43 16.10
C PRO A 346 27.38 -44.01 15.55
N VAL A 347 28.52 -43.59 15.03
CA VAL A 347 28.72 -42.46 14.11
C VAL A 347 28.13 -42.86 12.76
N GLU A 348 27.26 -42.03 12.18
CA GLU A 348 27.08 -42.03 10.73
C GLU A 348 27.19 -40.60 10.19
N SER A 349 28.27 -40.44 9.43
CA SER A 349 28.62 -39.26 8.67
C SER A 349 27.83 -39.26 7.36
N ARG A 350 27.42 -38.08 6.89
CA ARG A 350 27.48 -37.80 5.44
C ARG A 350 27.50 -36.31 5.15
N ALA A 351 28.53 -35.98 4.40
CA ALA A 351 28.95 -34.67 3.99
C ALA A 351 28.03 -34.06 2.93
N LYS A 352 28.02 -32.73 2.91
CA LYS A 352 27.64 -31.90 1.77
C LYS A 352 28.54 -32.21 0.57
N PRO A 353 28.04 -32.10 -0.66
CA PRO A 353 28.88 -31.69 -1.78
C PRO A 353 28.49 -30.28 -2.22
N SER A 354 29.50 -29.41 -2.23
CA SER A 354 29.53 -28.15 -2.95
C SER A 354 30.20 -28.35 -4.31
N LEU A 355 29.83 -27.47 -5.25
CA LEU A 355 30.58 -26.98 -6.43
C LEU A 355 30.15 -27.47 -7.83
N THR A 356 29.52 -26.52 -8.53
CA THR A 356 29.85 -25.96 -9.85
C THR A 356 29.90 -26.89 -11.08
N ILE A 357 29.02 -26.62 -12.05
CA ILE A 357 29.31 -25.95 -13.34
C ILE A 357 28.09 -25.10 -13.69
#